data_AF-A0A946P794-F1
#
_entry.id   AF-A0A946P794-F1
#
_cell.length_a   1.000
_cell.length_b   1.000
_cell.length_c   1.000
_cell.angle_alpha   90.00
_cell.angle_beta   90.00
_cell.angle_gamma   90.00
#
_symmetry.space_group_name_H-M   'P 1'
#
loop_
_entity.id
_entity.type
_entity.pdbx_description
1 polymer ?
#
loop_
_entity_poly.entity_id
_entity_poly.type
_entity_poly.pdbx_seq_one_letter_code
_entity_poly.pdbx_strand_id
1 'polypeptide(L)'
;MIFSSFIIPQRRNQRARNVTVILVRAAAFALLACWSTVAALLYAVAYMLMMTVLRFMDSLQHDYPYHLTLFTEPYPEHRGDLEWEQEHTFSNVVSFRWEWPNWLVLNFGYHNAHHSRPTAPWYQLPRLHRELFGDDPARVIPLWSQLRLFHRYRTYRIFHDAPGLEEVEGADFLRAAQQARVTGGNAASFLTSF
;
A
#
# COMPACT_ATOMS: atom_id res chain seq x y z
N MET A 1 -1.28 10.69 8.59
CA MET A 1 -0.21 11.68 8.95
C MET A 1 -0.41 12.26 10.36
N ILE A 2 0.64 12.32 11.18
CA ILE A 2 0.59 12.76 12.60
C ILE A 2 0.25 14.25 12.78
N PHE A 3 0.42 15.09 11.75
CA PHE A 3 0.12 16.53 11.82
C PHE A 3 -1.07 16.97 10.95
N SER A 4 -1.84 16.02 10.40
CA SER A 4 -2.91 16.33 9.45
C SER A 4 -3.97 17.29 10.01
N SER A 5 -4.35 17.15 11.29
CA SER A 5 -5.32 18.03 11.97
C SER A 5 -4.84 19.47 12.17
N PHE A 6 -3.54 19.73 12.03
CA PHE A 6 -2.94 21.06 12.15
C PHE A 6 -2.75 21.72 10.79
N ILE A 7 -2.50 20.93 9.75
CA ILE A 7 -2.25 21.38 8.38
C ILE A 7 -3.57 21.51 7.59
N ILE A 8 -4.49 20.55 7.71
CA ILE A 8 -5.73 20.50 6.92
C ILE A 8 -6.86 21.19 7.71
N PRO A 9 -7.42 22.32 7.22
CA PRO A 9 -8.46 23.07 7.94
C PRO A 9 -9.70 22.24 8.29
N GLN A 10 -10.12 21.34 7.41
CA GLN A 10 -11.30 20.49 7.58
C GLN A 10 -11.13 19.45 8.70
N ARG A 11 -9.90 19.18 9.17
CA ARG A 11 -9.61 18.21 10.24
C ARG A 11 -9.37 18.85 11.61
N ARG A 12 -9.64 20.15 11.77
CA ARG A 12 -9.37 20.89 13.03
C ARG A 12 -10.09 20.32 14.24
N ASN A 13 -11.29 19.76 14.07
CA ASN A 13 -12.04 19.08 15.13
C ASN A 13 -11.33 17.83 15.68
N GLN A 14 -10.38 17.25 14.95
CA GLN A 14 -9.62 16.07 15.37
C GLN A 14 -8.37 16.39 16.19
N ARG A 15 -8.04 17.69 16.40
CA ARG A 15 -6.80 18.12 17.06
C ARG A 15 -6.64 17.53 18.45
N ALA A 16 -7.68 17.56 19.28
CA ALA A 16 -7.62 17.02 20.64
C ALA A 16 -7.23 15.54 20.63
N ARG A 17 -7.96 14.72 19.86
CA ARG A 17 -7.65 13.30 19.65
C ARG A 17 -6.22 13.10 19.13
N ASN A 18 -5.80 13.89 18.16
CA ASN A 18 -4.47 13.77 17.57
C ASN A 18 -3.36 14.07 18.60
N VAL A 19 -3.49 15.15 19.37
CA VAL A 19 -2.58 15.46 20.49
C VAL A 19 -2.55 14.33 21.51
N THR A 20 -3.71 13.81 21.90
CA THR A 20 -3.78 12.67 22.84
C THR A 20 -3.00 11.46 22.32
N VAL A 21 -3.20 11.08 21.05
CA VAL A 21 -2.48 9.94 20.44
C VAL A 21 -0.97 10.19 20.40
N ILE A 22 -0.53 11.41 20.05
CA ILE A 22 0.88 11.79 20.05
C ILE A 22 1.48 11.65 21.45
N LEU A 23 0.84 12.25 22.46
CA LEU A 23 1.33 12.24 23.84
C LEU A 23 1.39 10.82 24.40
N VAL A 24 0.35 10.01 24.19
CA VAL A 24 0.31 8.62 24.67
C VAL A 24 1.42 7.79 24.02
N ARG A 25 1.60 7.88 22.68
CA ARG A 25 2.65 7.13 21.98
C ARG A 25 4.06 7.60 22.36
N ALA A 26 4.26 8.92 22.49
CA ALA A 26 5.53 9.49 22.89
C ALA A 26 5.89 9.09 24.33
N ALA A 27 4.93 9.14 25.26
CA ALA A 27 5.14 8.70 26.64
C ALA A 27 5.46 7.21 26.73
N ALA A 28 4.71 6.36 26.01
CA ALA A 28 4.97 4.92 25.97
C ALA A 28 6.38 4.60 25.44
N PHE A 29 6.80 5.27 24.36
CA PHE A 29 8.14 5.09 23.81
C PHE A 29 9.24 5.64 24.74
N ALA A 30 9.02 6.79 25.39
CA ALA A 30 9.95 7.36 26.36
C ALA A 30 10.13 6.44 27.56
N LEU A 31 9.04 5.88 28.11
CA LEU A 31 9.09 4.89 29.18
C LEU A 31 9.88 3.64 28.76
N LEU A 32 9.68 3.15 27.53
CA LEU A 32 10.46 2.03 26.99
C LEU A 32 11.95 2.38 26.89
N ALA A 33 12.29 3.58 26.41
CA ALA A 33 13.67 4.04 26.27
C ALA A 33 14.37 4.23 27.63
N CYS A 34 13.65 4.73 28.64
CA CYS A 34 14.15 4.84 30.01
C CYS A 34 14.35 3.45 30.65
N TRP A 35 13.49 2.48 30.35
CA TRP A 35 13.62 1.11 30.84
C TRP A 35 14.76 0.35 30.15
N SER A 36 14.84 0.42 28.82
CA SER A 36 15.88 -0.22 28.01
C SER A 36 16.05 0.49 26.68
N THR A 37 17.20 1.14 26.52
CA THR A 37 17.58 1.79 25.25
C THR A 37 17.67 0.78 24.11
N VAL A 38 18.13 -0.45 24.37
CA VAL A 38 18.19 -1.53 23.38
C VAL A 38 16.78 -1.90 22.89
N ALA A 39 15.82 -2.05 23.80
CA ALA A 39 14.44 -2.35 23.42
C ALA A 39 13.81 -1.23 22.57
N ALA A 40 14.07 0.03 22.91
CA ALA A 40 13.62 1.18 22.13
C ALA A 40 14.23 1.20 20.71
N LEU A 41 15.52 0.88 20.57
CA LEU A 41 16.18 0.77 19.26
C LEU A 41 15.60 -0.38 18.43
N LEU A 42 15.37 -1.55 19.02
CA LEU A 42 14.75 -2.69 18.33
C LEU A 42 13.32 -2.38 17.90
N TYR A 43 12.56 -1.65 18.72
CA TYR A 43 11.22 -1.17 18.34
C TYR A 43 11.29 -0.23 17.13
N ALA A 44 12.25 0.70 17.10
CA ALA A 44 12.45 1.58 15.95
C ALA A 44 12.81 0.79 14.68
N VAL A 45 13.69 -0.20 14.77
CA VAL A 45 14.03 -1.10 13.66
C VAL A 45 12.79 -1.87 13.18
N ALA A 46 12.01 -2.45 14.09
CA ALA A 46 10.79 -3.16 13.75
C ALA A 46 9.76 -2.26 13.04
N TYR A 47 9.61 -1.01 13.48
CA TYR A 47 8.76 -0.03 12.83
C TYR A 47 9.25 0.30 11.41
N MET A 48 10.55 0.47 11.21
CA MET A 48 11.13 0.71 9.88
C MET A 48 10.95 -0.48 8.92
N LEU A 49 11.07 -1.70 9.44
CA LEU A 49 10.79 -2.92 8.67
C LEU A 49 9.31 -3.00 8.28
N MET A 50 8.40 -2.77 9.22
CA MET A 50 6.96 -2.69 8.94
C MET A 50 6.68 -1.65 7.85
N MET A 51 7.24 -0.44 7.98
CA MET A 51 7.08 0.62 6.98
C MET A 51 7.60 0.20 5.60
N THR A 52 8.71 -0.54 5.55
CA THR A 52 9.27 -1.05 4.29
C THR A 52 8.35 -2.09 3.67
N VAL A 53 7.79 -3.01 4.45
CA VAL A 53 6.83 -4.03 3.98
C VAL A 53 5.56 -3.38 3.44
N LEU A 54 4.98 -2.42 4.16
CA LEU A 54 3.80 -1.68 3.70
C LEU A 54 4.10 -0.94 2.39
N ARG A 55 5.25 -0.27 2.30
CA ARG A 55 5.66 0.41 1.08
C ARG A 55 5.91 -0.55 -0.08
N PHE A 56 6.40 -1.75 0.20
CA PHE A 56 6.61 -2.79 -0.79
C PHE A 56 5.29 -3.28 -1.36
N MET A 57 4.36 -3.69 -0.49
CA MET A 57 3.08 -4.22 -0.93
C MET A 57 2.25 -3.19 -1.69
N ASP A 58 2.21 -1.94 -1.22
CA ASP A 58 1.36 -0.91 -1.82
C ASP A 58 1.97 -0.29 -3.10
N SER A 59 3.21 -0.62 -3.44
CA SER A 59 3.91 -0.01 -4.59
C SER A 59 3.40 -0.41 -5.97
N LEU A 60 2.64 -1.50 -6.10
CA LEU A 60 2.21 -2.03 -7.40
C LEU A 60 0.72 -2.37 -7.45
N GLN A 61 -0.01 -1.90 -6.45
CA GLN A 61 -1.42 -2.24 -6.26
C GLN A 61 -2.36 -1.41 -7.13
N HIS A 62 -1.91 -0.24 -7.56
CA HIS A 62 -2.64 0.69 -8.42
C HIS A 62 -1.68 1.34 -9.42
N ASP A 63 -2.18 1.68 -10.60
CA ASP A 63 -1.47 2.49 -11.60
C ASP A 63 -1.96 3.96 -11.63
N TYR A 64 -3.02 4.29 -10.90
CA TYR A 64 -3.54 5.63 -10.75
C TYR A 64 -3.02 6.34 -9.50
N PRO A 65 -2.96 7.69 -9.52
CA PRO A 65 -2.50 8.47 -8.38
C PRO A 65 -3.50 8.46 -7.23
N TYR A 66 -2.98 8.63 -6.02
CA TYR A 66 -3.78 8.82 -4.81
C TYR A 66 -4.02 10.30 -4.53
N HIS A 67 -5.18 10.60 -3.96
CA HIS A 67 -5.47 11.93 -3.46
C HIS A 67 -5.04 12.06 -1.99
N LEU A 68 -4.22 13.07 -1.69
CA LEU A 68 -3.70 13.32 -0.34
C LEU A 68 -4.79 13.68 0.67
N THR A 69 -5.90 14.25 0.19
CA THR A 69 -7.07 14.61 1.02
C THR A 69 -8.36 14.41 0.24
N LEU A 70 -9.47 14.22 0.96
CA LEU A 70 -10.83 14.18 0.38
C LEU A 70 -11.41 15.58 0.12
N PHE A 71 -10.64 16.64 0.36
CA PHE A 71 -11.13 18.03 0.39
C PHE A 71 -10.57 18.86 -0.78
N THR A 72 -9.82 18.24 -1.69
CA THR A 72 -9.19 18.92 -2.82
C THR A 72 -10.07 18.77 -4.06
N GLU A 73 -10.46 19.90 -4.65
CA GLU A 73 -11.09 19.96 -5.97
C GLU A 73 -10.04 20.18 -7.07
N PRO A 74 -10.27 19.69 -8.30
CA PRO A 74 -11.43 18.87 -8.70
C PRO A 74 -11.36 17.47 -8.10
N TYR A 75 -12.53 16.85 -7.92
CA TYR A 75 -12.60 15.43 -7.55
C TYR A 75 -12.00 14.56 -8.67
N PRO A 76 -11.46 13.37 -8.34
CA PRO A 76 -11.02 12.42 -9.35
C PRO A 76 -12.13 12.08 -10.35
N GLU A 77 -11.77 11.99 -11.63
CA GLU A 77 -12.69 11.72 -12.75
C GLU A 77 -13.47 10.41 -12.55
N HIS A 78 -12.77 9.33 -12.16
CA HIS A 78 -13.32 7.99 -11.98
C HIS A 78 -13.79 7.70 -10.54
N ARG A 79 -14.16 8.75 -9.78
CA ARG A 79 -14.58 8.57 -8.38
C ARG A 79 -15.84 7.71 -8.29
N GLY A 80 -15.71 6.52 -7.70
CA GLY A 80 -16.83 5.59 -7.50
C GLY A 80 -17.13 4.70 -8.70
N ASP A 81 -16.30 4.74 -9.73
CA ASP A 81 -16.34 3.82 -10.86
C ASP A 81 -15.64 2.51 -10.48
N LEU A 82 -16.45 1.51 -10.12
CA LEU A 82 -15.95 0.21 -9.65
C LEU A 82 -15.31 -0.62 -10.76
N GLU A 83 -15.76 -0.46 -12.02
CA GLU A 83 -15.19 -1.20 -13.15
C GLU A 83 -13.79 -0.69 -13.46
N TRP A 84 -13.67 0.64 -13.56
CA TRP A 84 -12.37 1.30 -13.72
C TRP A 84 -11.43 0.99 -12.55
N GLU A 85 -11.91 1.09 -11.30
CA GLU A 85 -11.11 0.78 -10.12
C GLU A 85 -10.57 -0.66 -10.14
N GLN A 86 -11.37 -1.63 -10.58
CA GLN A 86 -10.92 -3.03 -10.71
C GLN A 86 -9.90 -3.23 -11.83
N GLU A 87 -10.09 -2.60 -12.99
CA GLU A 87 -9.16 -2.68 -14.13
C GLU A 87 -7.79 -2.11 -13.80
N HIS A 88 -7.77 -1.08 -12.96
CA HIS A 88 -6.59 -0.33 -12.57
C HIS A 88 -6.03 -0.72 -11.19
N THR A 89 -6.51 -1.82 -10.63
CA THR A 89 -6.04 -2.43 -9.38
C THR A 89 -5.37 -3.77 -9.67
N PHE A 90 -4.30 -4.10 -8.94
CA PHE A 90 -3.51 -5.31 -9.22
C PHE A 90 -3.18 -6.11 -7.97
N SER A 91 -3.30 -7.43 -8.08
CA SER A 91 -2.96 -8.38 -7.03
C SER A 91 -1.47 -8.73 -7.10
N ASN A 92 -0.70 -8.26 -6.12
CA ASN A 92 0.74 -8.48 -6.01
C ASN A 92 1.04 -9.52 -4.92
N VAL A 93 0.66 -10.77 -5.18
CA VAL A 93 0.83 -11.89 -4.24
C VAL A 93 2.30 -12.22 -3.97
N VAL A 94 2.61 -12.63 -2.73
CA VAL A 94 3.95 -13.14 -2.35
C VAL A 94 4.17 -14.51 -2.97
N SER A 95 3.14 -15.35 -2.98
CA SER A 95 3.16 -16.64 -3.66
C SER A 95 1.78 -16.99 -4.19
N PHE A 96 1.71 -17.31 -5.48
CA PHE A 96 0.48 -17.80 -6.08
C PHE A 96 0.32 -19.32 -5.89
N ARG A 97 1.44 -20.05 -5.77
CA ARG A 97 1.47 -21.51 -5.62
C ARG A 97 1.13 -21.97 -4.20
N TRP A 98 1.62 -21.26 -3.19
CA TRP A 98 1.44 -21.63 -1.78
C TRP A 98 0.76 -20.48 -1.05
N GLU A 99 -0.23 -20.77 -0.22
CA GLU A 99 -0.97 -19.69 0.48
C GLU A 99 -0.19 -19.13 1.67
N TRP A 100 0.53 -19.98 2.42
CA TRP A 100 1.17 -19.60 3.68
C TRP A 100 2.16 -18.42 3.61
N PRO A 101 2.95 -18.19 2.53
CA PRO A 101 3.82 -17.02 2.46
C PRO A 101 3.04 -15.70 2.47
N ASN A 102 1.81 -15.70 1.93
CA ASN A 102 0.96 -14.52 1.91
C ASN A 102 0.44 -14.16 3.31
N TRP A 103 0.41 -15.11 4.26
CA TRP A 103 -0.01 -14.83 5.64
C TRP A 103 0.92 -13.84 6.36
N LEU A 104 2.19 -13.77 5.96
CA LEU A 104 3.16 -12.79 6.48
C LEU A 104 2.73 -11.35 6.25
N VAL A 105 1.92 -11.12 5.22
CA VAL A 105 1.34 -9.82 4.88
C VAL A 105 -0.18 -9.85 4.99
N LEU A 106 -0.74 -10.76 5.81
CA LEU A 106 -2.17 -10.91 6.02
C LEU A 106 -2.94 -11.01 4.69
N ASN A 107 -2.44 -11.80 3.73
CA ASN A 107 -3.03 -11.96 2.39
C ASN A 107 -3.31 -10.66 1.62
N PHE A 108 -2.69 -9.55 2.03
CA PHE A 108 -2.95 -8.22 1.47
C PHE A 108 -2.62 -8.13 -0.03
N GLY A 109 -1.72 -8.97 -0.53
CA GLY A 109 -1.40 -9.06 -1.96
C GLY A 109 -2.56 -9.51 -2.86
N TYR A 110 -3.64 -10.09 -2.31
CA TYR A 110 -4.87 -10.38 -3.06
C TYR A 110 -5.75 -9.13 -3.19
N HIS A 111 -5.18 -8.07 -3.77
CA HIS A 111 -5.71 -6.72 -3.67
C HIS A 111 -6.97 -6.49 -4.51
N ASN A 112 -7.08 -7.09 -5.70
CA ASN A 112 -8.32 -7.03 -6.48
C ASN A 112 -9.51 -7.60 -5.69
N ALA A 113 -9.30 -8.74 -5.01
CA ALA A 113 -10.31 -9.37 -4.17
C ALA A 113 -10.67 -8.50 -2.96
N HIS A 114 -9.68 -7.82 -2.37
CA HIS A 114 -9.92 -6.82 -1.33
C HIS A 114 -10.79 -5.66 -1.86
N HIS A 115 -10.47 -5.06 -3.01
CA HIS A 115 -11.29 -3.99 -3.60
C HIS A 115 -12.70 -4.47 -3.97
N SER A 116 -12.85 -5.71 -4.41
CA SER A 116 -14.17 -6.29 -4.71
C SER A 116 -15.03 -6.50 -3.46
N ARG A 117 -14.41 -6.83 -2.33
CA ARG A 117 -15.11 -6.99 -1.03
C ARG A 117 -14.22 -6.51 0.13
N PRO A 118 -14.19 -5.20 0.41
CA PRO A 118 -13.26 -4.64 1.42
C PRO A 118 -13.53 -5.10 2.85
N THR A 119 -14.75 -5.60 3.11
CA THR A 119 -15.18 -6.17 4.39
C THR A 119 -14.81 -7.64 4.57
N ALA A 120 -14.27 -8.30 3.54
CA ALA A 120 -13.83 -9.68 3.64
C ALA A 120 -12.65 -9.79 4.61
N PRO A 121 -12.66 -10.75 5.55
CA PRO A 121 -11.51 -10.95 6.42
C PRO A 121 -10.34 -11.50 5.62
N TRP A 122 -9.13 -11.10 6.01
CA TRP A 122 -7.91 -11.36 5.25
C TRP A 122 -7.68 -12.84 4.91
N TYR A 123 -8.03 -13.77 5.80
CA TYR A 123 -7.83 -15.21 5.59
C TYR A 123 -8.74 -15.80 4.50
N GLN A 124 -9.79 -15.08 4.08
CA GLN A 124 -10.70 -15.49 2.99
C GLN A 124 -10.28 -14.94 1.62
N LEU A 125 -9.38 -13.95 1.56
CA LEU A 125 -9.00 -13.30 0.31
C LEU A 125 -8.46 -14.25 -0.77
N PRO A 126 -7.65 -15.30 -0.46
CA PRO A 126 -7.21 -16.25 -1.49
C PRO A 126 -8.37 -17.01 -2.13
N ARG A 127 -9.34 -17.44 -1.30
CA ARG A 127 -10.56 -18.10 -1.78
C ARG A 127 -11.40 -17.15 -2.61
N LEU A 128 -11.63 -15.93 -2.13
CA LEU A 128 -12.40 -14.91 -2.84
C LEU A 128 -11.75 -14.55 -4.18
N HIS A 129 -10.42 -14.44 -4.23
CA HIS A 129 -9.69 -14.20 -5.47
C HIS A 129 -9.96 -15.31 -6.49
N ARG A 130 -9.89 -16.59 -6.08
CA ARG A 130 -10.20 -17.71 -6.97
C ARG A 130 -11.65 -17.71 -7.46
N GLU A 131 -12.60 -17.35 -6.60
CA GLU A 131 -14.03 -17.25 -6.95
C GLU A 131 -14.30 -16.14 -7.98
N LEU A 132 -13.63 -14.99 -7.87
CA LEU A 132 -13.87 -13.82 -8.71
C LEU A 132 -12.98 -13.79 -9.98
N PHE A 133 -11.72 -14.21 -9.85
CA PHE A 133 -10.69 -14.01 -10.88
C PHE A 133 -10.08 -15.32 -11.38
N GLY A 134 -10.42 -16.46 -10.78
CA GLY A 134 -9.85 -17.76 -11.13
C GLY A 134 -8.45 -17.99 -10.56
N ASP A 135 -7.75 -18.98 -11.10
CA ASP A 135 -6.41 -19.41 -10.67
C ASP A 135 -5.37 -19.20 -11.79
N ASP A 136 -5.48 -18.08 -12.49
CA ASP A 136 -4.60 -17.73 -13.62
C ASP A 136 -3.42 -16.85 -13.15
N PRO A 137 -2.17 -17.35 -13.19
CA PRO A 137 -1.00 -16.56 -12.78
C PRO A 137 -0.78 -15.32 -13.66
N ALA A 138 -1.37 -15.24 -14.86
CA ALA A 138 -1.31 -14.04 -15.70
C ALA A 138 -2.09 -12.85 -15.12
N ARG A 139 -2.94 -13.06 -14.10
CA ARG A 139 -3.74 -12.01 -13.45
C ARG A 139 -3.08 -11.39 -12.22
N VAL A 140 -1.89 -11.86 -11.84
CA VAL A 140 -1.18 -11.38 -10.65
C VAL A 140 0.23 -10.91 -10.99
N ILE A 141 0.79 -10.04 -10.16
CA ILE A 141 2.19 -9.61 -10.27
C ILE A 141 3.05 -10.56 -9.42
N PRO A 142 3.98 -11.34 -10.01
CA PRO A 142 4.79 -12.29 -9.26
C PRO A 142 5.84 -11.59 -8.39
N LEU A 143 6.13 -12.17 -7.22
CA LEU A 143 7.04 -11.62 -6.22
C LEU A 143 8.41 -11.18 -6.79
N TRP A 144 9.00 -11.95 -7.70
CA TRP A 144 10.32 -11.64 -8.23
C TRP A 144 10.33 -10.32 -9.01
N SER A 145 9.28 -10.05 -9.78
CA SER A 145 9.13 -8.79 -10.49
C SER A 145 8.92 -7.65 -9.50
N GLN A 146 8.10 -7.84 -8.47
CA GLN A 146 7.92 -6.87 -7.39
C GLN A 146 9.26 -6.50 -6.72
N LEU A 147 10.08 -7.49 -6.36
CA LEU A 147 11.39 -7.27 -5.73
C LEU A 147 12.36 -6.50 -6.64
N ARG A 148 12.41 -6.87 -7.93
CA ARG A 148 13.23 -6.16 -8.93
C ARG A 148 12.81 -4.70 -9.05
N LEU A 149 11.51 -4.45 -9.19
CA LEU A 149 10.95 -3.11 -9.30
C LEU A 149 11.24 -2.29 -8.03
N PHE A 150 10.94 -2.85 -6.87
CA PHE A 150 11.12 -2.18 -5.58
C PHE A 150 12.57 -1.79 -5.31
N HIS A 151 13.53 -2.60 -5.77
CA HIS A 151 14.96 -2.29 -5.64
C HIS A 151 15.45 -1.31 -6.72
N ARG A 152 15.16 -1.59 -8.00
CA ARG A 152 15.65 -0.82 -9.15
C ARG A 152 15.12 0.61 -9.15
N TYR A 153 13.83 0.79 -8.88
CA TYR A 153 13.14 2.08 -8.94
C TYR A 153 12.87 2.71 -7.57
N ARG A 154 13.62 2.29 -6.52
CA ARG A 154 13.40 2.72 -5.13
C ARG A 154 13.36 4.24 -4.92
N THR A 155 14.12 5.00 -5.72
CA THR A 155 14.14 6.47 -5.73
C THR A 155 13.16 7.05 -6.76
N TYR A 156 13.13 6.48 -7.97
CA TYR A 156 12.30 6.95 -9.08
C TYR A 156 10.79 6.87 -8.80
N ARG A 157 10.32 5.85 -8.07
CA ARG A 157 8.89 5.71 -7.70
C ARG A 157 8.32 6.86 -6.87
N ILE A 158 9.16 7.76 -6.35
CA ILE A 158 8.69 8.95 -5.61
C ILE A 158 8.10 9.98 -6.59
N PHE A 159 8.73 10.12 -7.76
CA PHE A 159 8.36 11.11 -8.78
C PHE A 159 7.85 10.47 -10.08
N HIS A 160 7.88 9.14 -10.18
CA HIS A 160 7.50 8.37 -11.36
C HIS A 160 8.29 8.75 -12.62
N ASP A 161 9.56 9.13 -12.46
CA ASP A 161 10.39 9.79 -13.47
C ASP A 161 11.54 8.90 -13.99
N ALA A 162 11.38 7.58 -13.94
CA ALA A 162 12.43 6.69 -14.43
C ALA A 162 12.58 6.80 -15.96
N PRO A 163 13.81 7.04 -16.48
CA PRO A 163 14.01 7.21 -17.91
C PRO A 163 13.82 5.89 -18.66
N GLY A 164 13.27 5.99 -19.87
CA GLY A 164 13.15 4.85 -20.80
C GLY A 164 12.05 3.85 -20.43
N LEU A 165 11.08 4.23 -19.60
CA LEU A 165 9.85 3.48 -19.39
C LEU A 165 8.71 4.13 -20.18
N GLU A 166 7.85 3.28 -20.73
CA GLU A 166 6.61 3.70 -21.38
C GLU A 166 5.53 3.91 -20.31
N GLU A 167 4.71 4.95 -20.47
CA GLU A 167 3.51 5.13 -19.67
C GLU A 167 2.47 4.11 -20.12
N VAL A 168 2.02 3.29 -19.18
CA VAL A 168 1.10 2.17 -19.41
C VAL A 168 0.09 2.10 -18.27
N GLU A 169 -1.12 1.65 -18.59
CA GLU A 169 -2.25 1.55 -17.66
C GLU A 169 -3.01 0.24 -17.85
N GLY A 170 -3.86 -0.10 -16.86
CA GLY A 170 -4.74 -1.27 -16.85
C GLY A 170 -4.00 -2.57 -17.18
N ALA A 171 -4.50 -3.28 -18.20
CA ALA A 171 -3.91 -4.55 -18.62
C ALA A 171 -2.46 -4.43 -19.11
N ASP A 172 -2.06 -3.29 -19.71
CA ASP A 172 -0.67 -3.07 -20.14
C ASP A 172 0.25 -2.79 -18.95
N PHE A 173 -0.23 -2.06 -17.94
CA PHE A 173 0.50 -1.91 -16.69
C PHE A 173 0.77 -3.27 -16.03
N LEU A 174 -0.24 -4.14 -15.94
CA LEU A 174 -0.06 -5.49 -15.38
C LEU A 174 1.03 -6.27 -16.13
N ARG A 175 0.99 -6.28 -17.46
CA ARG A 175 2.01 -6.94 -18.30
C ARG A 175 3.40 -6.36 -18.07
N ALA A 176 3.53 -5.04 -18.03
CA ALA A 176 4.80 -4.36 -17.79
C ALA A 176 5.32 -4.61 -16.37
N ALA A 177 4.44 -4.62 -15.36
CA ALA A 177 4.77 -4.94 -13.98
C ALA A 177 5.27 -6.38 -13.82
N GLN A 178 4.62 -7.34 -14.47
CA GLN A 178 5.09 -8.74 -14.53
C GLN A 178 6.49 -8.86 -15.16
N GLN A 179 6.83 -7.97 -16.09
CA GLN A 179 8.15 -7.92 -16.74
C GLN A 179 9.17 -7.02 -16.02
N ALA A 180 8.79 -6.40 -14.90
CA ALA A 180 9.58 -5.43 -14.16
C ALA A 180 9.98 -4.18 -14.99
N ARG A 181 9.01 -3.61 -15.73
CA ARG A 181 9.15 -2.46 -16.64
C ARG A 181 8.25 -1.26 -16.28
N VAL A 182 7.91 -1.11 -15.01
CA VAL A 182 7.16 0.05 -14.48
C VAL A 182 7.84 0.57 -13.22
N THR A 183 7.67 1.83 -12.84
CA THR A 183 8.26 2.35 -11.59
C THR A 183 7.55 1.85 -10.33
N GLY A 184 6.24 1.64 -10.43
CA GLY A 184 5.35 1.49 -9.28
C GLY A 184 5.09 2.81 -8.54
N GLY A 185 4.09 2.80 -7.68
CA GLY A 185 3.62 3.90 -6.84
C GLY A 185 4.45 4.18 -5.59
N ASN A 186 4.37 5.44 -5.14
CA ASN A 186 4.77 5.83 -3.79
C ASN A 186 3.65 5.47 -2.80
N ALA A 187 3.60 4.20 -2.39
CA ALA A 187 2.75 3.63 -1.33
C ALA A 187 1.99 4.64 -0.45
N ALA A 188 0.70 4.81 -0.74
CA ALA A 188 -0.23 5.75 -0.15
C ALA A 188 -1.18 5.14 0.90
N SER A 189 -1.64 3.90 0.70
CA SER A 189 -2.85 3.36 1.34
C SER A 189 -2.77 3.27 2.86
N PHE A 190 -1.57 3.10 3.44
CA PHE A 190 -1.40 2.97 4.90
C PHE A 190 -1.00 4.26 5.63
N LEU A 191 -0.63 5.33 4.90
CA LEU A 191 -0.09 6.56 5.51
C LEU A 191 -1.10 7.72 5.48
N THR A 192 -2.11 7.62 4.63
CA THR A 192 -3.20 8.59 4.50
C THR A 192 -4.43 8.12 5.29
N SER A 193 -4.52 8.53 6.55
CA SER A 193 -5.76 8.45 7.32
C SER A 193 -6.79 9.42 6.73
N PHE A 194 -7.78 8.92 6.00
CA PHE A 194 -8.95 9.68 5.57
C PHE A 194 -9.73 10.27 6.75
#